data_AF-A0A957VWV0-F1
#
_entry.id   AF-A0A957VWV0-F1
#
_cell.length_a   1.000
_cell.length_b   1.000
_cell.length_c   1.000
_cell.angle_alpha   90.00
_cell.angle_beta   90.00
_cell.angle_gamma   90.00
#
_symmetry.space_group_name_H-M   'P 1'
#
loop_
_entity.id
_entity.type
_entity.pdbx_description
1 polymer ?
#
loop_
_entity_poly.entity_id
_entity_poly.type
_entity_poly.pdbx_seq_one_letter_code
_entity_poly.pdbx_strand_id
1 'polypeptide(L)'
;NKVAEHGEVILVLGSRRGESATRDQVLKMHRFTGHELARHGQLPGAWVYMPVEHFTTDDIWTYLLQIPSPWGGDNRNLASMYRSAQDGECPLVVDDLTPSCGNSRFGCWTCTVVDRDRSMEAMIDSGEEWMTPLLEFRDWLAATQDPTVKPEQRDYKSRDGRIKITDDGRLRWRTYTLEFSKKMLKQLLLAQREVQEYEPTFTLISEEELREIRRLWLTERQDW
;
A
#
# COMPACT_ATOMS: atom_id res chain seq x y z
N ASN A 1 -20.35 13.11 4.79
CA ASN A 1 -19.44 14.08 4.17
C ASN A 1 -19.26 15.22 5.16
N LYS A 2 -18.17 15.24 5.96
CA LYS A 2 -18.01 16.13 7.13
C LYS A 2 -17.87 17.62 6.78
N VAL A 3 -17.34 17.92 5.60
CA VAL A 3 -17.26 19.30 5.08
C VAL A 3 -18.64 19.90 4.86
N ALA A 4 -19.56 19.13 4.28
CA ALA A 4 -20.94 19.58 4.06
C ALA A 4 -21.72 19.80 5.36
N GLU A 5 -21.29 19.16 6.46
CA GLU A 5 -21.93 19.26 7.78
C GLU A 5 -21.41 20.45 8.59
N HIS A 6 -20.11 20.76 8.49
CA HIS A 6 -19.45 21.74 9.36
C HIS A 6 -18.93 22.99 8.62
N GLY A 7 -19.07 23.06 7.30
CA GLY A 7 -18.61 24.18 6.46
C GLY A 7 -17.11 24.15 6.19
N GLU A 8 -16.30 23.93 7.22
CA GLU A 8 -14.85 23.77 7.10
C GLU A 8 -14.35 22.56 7.92
N VAL A 9 -13.26 21.94 7.47
CA VAL A 9 -12.58 20.86 8.18
C VAL A 9 -11.08 21.08 8.16
N ILE A 10 -10.40 20.63 9.21
CA ILE A 10 -8.93 20.56 9.26
C ILE A 10 -8.51 19.10 9.20
N LEU A 11 -7.69 18.77 8.21
CA LEU A 11 -7.05 17.48 8.04
C LEU A 11 -5.62 17.56 8.58
N VAL A 12 -5.30 16.72 9.56
CA VAL A 12 -3.94 16.63 10.10
C VAL A 12 -3.19 15.54 9.34
N LEU A 13 -2.07 15.90 8.71
CA LEU A 13 -1.23 14.99 7.92
C LEU A 13 0.22 15.00 8.41
N GLY A 14 0.83 13.81 8.50
CA GLY A 14 2.25 13.66 8.84
C GLY A 14 3.22 13.93 7.69
N SER A 15 2.86 14.77 6.73
CA SER A 15 3.71 15.07 5.56
C SER A 15 4.86 15.99 5.93
N ARG A 16 6.06 15.66 5.43
CA ARG A 16 7.28 16.44 5.65
C ARG A 16 7.86 16.97 4.35
N ARG A 17 8.63 18.05 4.44
CA ARG A 17 9.48 18.51 3.33
C ARG A 17 10.65 17.55 3.14
N GLY A 18 11.10 17.41 1.90
CA GLY A 18 12.21 16.52 1.55
C GLY A 18 11.83 15.04 1.39
N GLU A 19 10.55 14.66 1.55
CA GLU A 19 10.10 13.28 1.24
C GLU A 19 10.19 12.95 -0.25
N SER A 20 9.96 13.93 -1.12
CA SER A 20 10.25 13.88 -2.55
C SER A 20 10.16 15.27 -3.18
N ALA A 21 10.87 15.47 -4.29
CA ALA A 21 10.82 16.73 -5.05
C ALA A 21 9.39 17.09 -5.48
N THR A 22 8.60 16.11 -5.91
CA THR A 22 7.19 16.32 -6.31
C THR A 22 6.32 16.71 -5.11
N ARG A 23 6.50 16.08 -3.94
CA ARG A 23 5.75 16.46 -2.73
C ARG A 23 6.07 17.87 -2.31
N ASP A 24 7.34 18.26 -2.33
CA ASP A 24 7.77 19.62 -2.01
C ASP A 24 7.14 20.66 -2.93
N GLN A 25 7.01 20.37 -4.23
CA GLN A 25 6.32 21.25 -5.17
C GLN A 25 4.83 21.40 -4.80
N VAL A 26 4.15 20.31 -4.49
CA VAL A 26 2.72 20.32 -4.07
C VAL A 26 2.54 21.10 -2.78
N LEU A 27 3.40 20.87 -1.79
CA LEU A 27 3.38 21.60 -0.51
C LEU A 27 3.56 23.10 -0.72
N LYS A 28 4.47 23.51 -1.61
CA LYS A 28 4.68 24.93 -1.96
C LYS A 28 3.46 25.53 -2.67
N MET A 29 2.83 24.80 -3.60
CA MET A 29 1.67 25.29 -4.36
C MET A 29 0.45 25.55 -3.49
N HIS A 30 0.20 24.70 -2.51
CA HIS A 30 -1.00 24.79 -1.66
C HIS A 30 -0.79 25.62 -0.39
N ARG A 31 0.41 26.16 -0.19
CA ARG A 31 0.74 26.99 0.96
C ARG A 31 0.11 28.37 0.80
N PHE A 32 -0.59 28.80 1.84
CA PHE A 32 -1.09 30.17 1.95
C PHE A 32 -0.10 30.99 2.77
N THR A 33 0.45 32.06 2.18
CA THR A 33 1.45 32.90 2.85
C THR A 33 0.85 33.56 4.10
N GLY A 34 1.50 33.39 5.26
CA GLY A 34 1.05 33.98 6.53
C GLY A 34 0.06 33.14 7.34
N HIS A 35 -0.19 31.88 6.95
CA HIS A 35 -1.06 30.96 7.71
C HIS A 35 -0.36 29.63 7.96
N GLU A 36 -0.61 29.01 9.11
CA GLU A 36 -0.08 27.67 9.47
C GLU A 36 -0.76 26.52 8.71
N LEU A 37 -1.84 26.81 7.98
CA LEU A 37 -2.67 25.83 7.28
C LEU A 37 -2.46 25.95 5.77
N ALA A 38 -2.40 24.81 5.08
CA ALA A 38 -2.45 24.73 3.63
C ALA A 38 -3.88 24.42 3.15
N ARG A 39 -4.22 24.77 1.91
CA ARG A 39 -5.52 24.40 1.31
C ARG A 39 -5.47 23.00 0.72
N HIS A 40 -6.52 22.21 0.90
CA HIS A 40 -6.63 20.94 0.19
C HIS A 40 -6.87 21.16 -1.31
N GLY A 41 -6.09 20.51 -2.17
CA GLY A 41 -6.13 20.76 -3.62
C GLY A 41 -7.43 20.35 -4.33
N GLN A 42 -8.22 19.45 -3.74
CA GLN A 42 -9.42 18.89 -4.37
C GLN A 42 -10.71 19.11 -3.58
N LEU A 43 -10.62 19.48 -2.30
CA LEU A 43 -11.78 19.55 -1.40
C LEU A 43 -11.96 20.99 -0.94
N PRO A 44 -12.90 21.74 -1.54
CA PRO A 44 -13.26 23.07 -1.05
C PRO A 44 -13.67 23.02 0.42
N GLY A 45 -13.21 23.98 1.23
CA GLY A 45 -13.49 24.02 2.67
C GLY A 45 -12.63 23.07 3.52
N ALA A 46 -11.70 22.31 2.92
CA ALA A 46 -10.74 21.51 3.67
C ALA A 46 -9.38 22.21 3.76
N TRP A 47 -8.91 22.33 5.00
CA TRP A 47 -7.59 22.82 5.36
C TRP A 47 -6.69 21.66 5.76
N VAL A 48 -5.38 21.81 5.59
CA VAL A 48 -4.37 20.80 5.89
C VAL A 48 -3.39 21.37 6.90
N TYR A 49 -3.21 20.67 8.01
CA TYR A 49 -2.22 20.98 9.03
C TYR A 49 -1.14 19.89 9.04
N MET A 50 0.13 20.30 9.02
CA MET A 50 1.29 19.40 8.91
C MET A 50 2.25 19.66 10.07
N PRO A 51 2.01 19.06 11.25
CA PRO A 51 2.77 19.38 12.47
C PRO A 51 4.26 19.04 12.37
N VAL A 52 4.64 18.15 11.46
CA VAL A 52 6.01 17.69 11.25
C VAL A 52 6.61 18.19 9.92
N GLU A 53 6.00 19.19 9.27
CA GLU A 53 6.43 19.68 7.93
C GLU A 53 7.94 19.94 7.83
N HIS A 54 8.51 20.49 8.90
CA HIS A 54 9.91 20.93 8.95
C HIS A 54 10.86 19.91 9.58
N PHE A 55 10.37 18.74 9.99
CA PHE A 55 11.19 17.69 10.60
C PHE A 55 11.95 16.93 9.51
N THR A 56 13.24 16.74 9.73
CA THR A 56 14.05 15.80 8.95
C THR A 56 13.74 14.36 9.35
N THR A 57 14.25 13.39 8.60
CA THR A 57 14.09 11.98 8.95
C THR A 57 14.79 11.66 10.28
N ASP A 58 15.92 12.32 10.56
CA ASP A 58 16.69 12.13 11.79
C ASP A 58 16.00 12.74 13.00
N ASP A 59 15.33 13.89 12.84
CA ASP A 59 14.50 14.49 13.89
C ASP A 59 13.39 13.53 14.32
N ILE A 60 12.74 12.86 13.35
CA ILE A 60 11.67 11.89 13.61
C ILE A 60 12.22 10.68 14.36
N TRP A 61 13.32 10.07 13.90
CA TRP A 61 13.90 8.92 14.59
C TRP A 61 14.43 9.27 15.97
N THR A 62 15.06 10.43 16.13
CA THR A 62 15.51 10.94 17.42
C THR A 62 14.35 11.05 18.40
N TYR A 63 13.23 11.65 17.96
CA TYR A 63 12.02 11.73 18.78
C TYR A 63 11.46 10.35 19.14
N LEU A 64 11.28 9.47 18.15
CA LEU A 64 10.72 8.13 18.36
C LEU A 64 11.58 7.27 19.29
N LEU A 65 12.91 7.37 19.23
CA LEU A 65 13.78 6.58 20.09
C LEU A 65 13.88 7.11 21.52
N GLN A 66 13.51 8.38 21.77
CA GLN A 66 13.52 8.99 23.09
C GLN A 66 12.17 8.86 23.82
N ILE A 67 11.07 8.88 23.07
CA ILE A 67 9.73 8.89 23.65
C ILE A 67 9.06 7.51 23.47
N PRO A 68 8.51 6.90 24.54
CA PRO A 68 7.76 5.67 24.42
C PRO A 68 6.59 5.81 23.44
N SER A 69 6.36 4.79 22.62
CA SER A 69 5.26 4.79 21.67
C SER A 69 3.91 4.91 22.39
N PRO A 70 3.07 5.91 22.05
CA PRO A 70 1.75 6.04 22.67
C PRO A 70 0.81 4.89 22.30
N TRP A 71 1.16 4.08 21.29
CA TRP A 71 0.41 2.92 20.83
C TRP A 71 0.94 1.59 21.40
N GLY A 72 1.91 1.65 22.32
CA GLY A 72 2.44 0.47 23.04
C GLY A 72 3.46 -0.37 22.25
N GLY A 73 3.84 0.03 21.05
CA GLY A 73 4.90 -0.63 20.27
C GLY A 73 6.32 -0.28 20.74
N ASP A 74 7.29 -1.12 20.43
CA ASP A 74 8.71 -0.83 20.65
C ASP A 74 9.29 -0.07 19.45
N ASN A 75 9.67 1.19 19.66
CA ASN A 75 10.26 2.04 18.64
C ASN A 75 11.64 1.54 18.18
N ARG A 76 12.35 0.73 18.97
CA ARG A 76 13.61 0.09 18.55
C ARG A 76 13.36 -1.03 17.55
N ASN A 77 12.32 -1.84 17.77
CA ASN A 77 11.89 -2.86 16.82
C ASN A 77 11.41 -2.20 15.52
N LEU A 78 10.64 -1.10 15.63
CA LEU A 78 10.25 -0.30 14.47
C LEU A 78 11.48 0.19 13.70
N ALA A 79 12.46 0.77 14.38
CA ALA A 79 13.70 1.21 13.74
C ALA A 79 14.43 0.04 13.07
N SER A 80 14.46 -1.14 13.71
CA SER A 80 15.06 -2.35 13.11
C SER A 80 14.36 -2.76 11.82
N MET A 81 13.03 -2.80 11.82
CA MET A 81 12.22 -3.13 10.64
C MET A 81 12.50 -2.18 9.48
N TYR A 82 12.56 -0.85 9.73
CA TYR A 82 12.87 0.13 8.70
C TYR A 82 14.31 0.02 8.17
N ARG A 83 15.27 -0.43 8.99
CA ARG A 83 16.64 -0.73 8.55
C ARG A 83 16.70 -1.97 7.67
N SER A 84 16.05 -3.05 8.07
CA SER A 84 16.00 -4.30 7.29
C SER A 84 15.33 -4.08 5.93
N ALA A 85 14.27 -3.27 5.88
CA ALA A 85 13.59 -2.93 4.63
C ALA A 85 14.39 -1.98 3.70
N GLN A 86 15.64 -1.62 4.05
CA GLN A 86 16.53 -0.76 3.27
C GLN A 86 17.91 -1.43 3.07
N ASP A 87 17.94 -2.75 2.90
CA ASP A 87 19.14 -3.55 2.57
C ASP A 87 20.27 -3.44 3.61
N GLY A 88 19.91 -3.25 4.89
CA GLY A 88 20.85 -3.24 6.01
C GLY A 88 21.78 -2.02 6.13
N GLU A 89 21.87 -1.18 5.11
CA GLU A 89 22.68 0.05 5.07
C GLU A 89 21.97 1.21 5.80
N CYS A 90 21.94 1.18 7.13
CA CYS A 90 21.64 2.38 7.93
C CYS A 90 22.66 2.57 9.04
N PRO A 91 23.68 3.40 8.83
CA PRO A 91 24.41 3.98 9.94
C PRO A 91 23.45 4.95 10.63
N LEU A 92 23.00 4.61 11.84
CA LEU A 92 22.43 5.57 12.80
C LEU A 92 23.55 6.55 13.23
N VAL A 93 24.06 7.33 12.29
CA VAL A 93 25.19 8.24 12.48
C VAL A 93 24.67 9.66 12.35
N VAL A 94 25.05 10.47 13.33
CA VAL A 94 24.66 11.87 13.55
C VAL A 94 25.36 12.82 12.55
N ASP A 95 25.66 12.35 11.33
CA ASP A 95 26.42 13.12 10.33
C ASP A 95 25.54 13.41 9.12
N ASP A 96 25.37 14.70 8.81
CA ASP A 96 24.54 15.27 7.73
C ASP A 96 24.93 14.75 6.33
N LEU A 97 26.10 14.13 6.21
CA LEU A 97 26.63 13.60 4.96
C LEU A 97 26.09 12.21 4.59
N THR A 98 25.47 11.49 5.55
CA THR A 98 24.99 10.13 5.32
C THR A 98 23.50 10.12 4.98
N PRO A 99 23.05 9.48 3.88
CA PRO A 99 21.63 9.44 3.55
C PRO A 99 20.79 8.81 4.68
N SER A 100 19.82 9.56 5.20
CA SER A 100 18.97 9.10 6.31
C SER A 100 18.19 7.82 5.94
N CYS A 101 18.17 6.83 6.82
CA CYS A 101 17.29 5.67 6.67
C CYS A 101 15.86 5.99 7.09
N GLY A 102 14.89 5.62 6.26
CA GLY A 102 13.50 6.09 6.40
C GLY A 102 12.82 6.45 5.08
N ASN A 103 13.51 6.20 3.95
CA ASN A 103 12.88 6.24 2.63
C ASN A 103 12.23 4.91 2.23
N SER A 104 12.45 3.82 2.99
CA SER A 104 11.78 2.55 2.74
C SER A 104 10.27 2.69 2.98
N ARG A 105 9.48 2.21 2.02
CA ARG A 105 8.02 2.34 2.02
C ARG A 105 7.41 0.94 2.01
N PHE A 106 6.73 0.61 3.09
CA PHE A 106 5.98 -0.63 3.17
C PHE A 106 4.74 -0.55 2.27
N GLY A 107 4.64 -1.51 1.34
CA GLY A 107 3.52 -1.66 0.42
C GLY A 107 2.48 -2.66 0.91
N CYS A 108 1.39 -2.76 0.17
CA CYS A 108 0.46 -3.88 0.32
C CYS A 108 1.00 -5.08 -0.46
N TRP A 109 1.02 -6.25 0.16
CA TRP A 109 1.43 -7.53 -0.43
C TRP A 109 0.52 -8.02 -1.58
N THR A 110 -0.53 -7.29 -1.94
CA THR A 110 -1.35 -7.56 -3.15
C THR A 110 -1.27 -6.45 -4.18
N CYS A 111 -0.45 -5.41 -3.94
CA CYS A 111 -0.35 -4.24 -4.79
C CYS A 111 0.39 -4.55 -6.09
N THR A 112 -0.31 -4.37 -7.21
CA THR A 112 0.21 -4.56 -8.57
C THR A 112 0.55 -3.25 -9.28
N VAL A 113 0.51 -2.12 -8.56
CA VAL A 113 0.77 -0.78 -9.13
C VAL A 113 2.28 -0.53 -9.33
N VAL A 114 3.10 -1.09 -8.46
CA VAL A 114 4.57 -1.05 -8.59
C VAL A 114 5.05 -2.27 -9.38
N ASP A 115 6.24 -2.23 -9.96
CA ASP A 115 6.76 -3.40 -10.68
C ASP A 115 7.32 -4.45 -9.71
N ARG A 116 8.07 -4.01 -8.69
CA ARG A 116 8.70 -4.86 -7.67
C ARG A 116 8.53 -4.27 -6.27
N ASP A 117 8.36 -5.13 -5.27
CA ASP A 117 8.31 -4.73 -3.85
C ASP A 117 9.69 -4.88 -3.21
N ARG A 118 10.52 -3.84 -3.36
CA ARG A 118 11.90 -3.82 -2.84
C ARG A 118 11.97 -3.93 -1.31
N SER A 119 10.95 -3.44 -0.60
CA SER A 119 10.94 -3.49 0.86
C SER A 119 10.70 -4.92 1.34
N MET A 120 9.79 -5.65 0.70
CA MET A 120 9.56 -7.07 0.99
C MET A 120 10.75 -7.94 0.62
N GLU A 121 11.35 -7.71 -0.56
CA GLU A 121 12.61 -8.37 -0.97
C GLU A 121 13.71 -8.17 0.08
N ALA A 122 13.98 -6.93 0.48
CA ALA A 122 15.02 -6.64 1.48
C ALA A 122 14.72 -7.24 2.87
N MET A 123 13.45 -7.32 3.28
CA MET A 123 13.09 -7.99 4.54
C MET A 123 13.34 -9.51 4.48
N ILE A 124 13.00 -10.16 3.36
CA ILE A 124 13.28 -11.58 3.14
C ILE A 124 14.79 -11.81 3.18
N ASP A 125 15.58 -11.00 2.46
CA ASP A 125 17.04 -11.08 2.45
C ASP A 125 17.65 -10.82 3.85
N SER A 126 16.95 -10.05 4.69
CA SER A 126 17.33 -9.79 6.09
C SER A 126 16.87 -10.88 7.08
N GLY A 127 16.22 -11.95 6.62
CA GLY A 127 15.83 -13.12 7.41
C GLY A 127 14.32 -13.29 7.66
N GLU A 128 13.46 -12.41 7.14
CA GLU A 128 11.99 -12.53 7.23
C GLU A 128 11.44 -13.50 6.15
N GLU A 129 11.97 -14.72 6.09
CA GLU A 129 11.68 -15.69 5.02
C GLU A 129 10.19 -16.08 4.93
N TRP A 130 9.44 -15.96 6.03
CA TRP A 130 8.00 -16.22 6.08
C TRP A 130 7.18 -15.33 5.12
N MET A 131 7.76 -14.20 4.66
CA MET A 131 7.14 -13.30 3.70
C MET A 131 7.26 -13.78 2.24
N THR A 132 8.12 -14.76 1.95
CA THR A 132 8.35 -15.32 0.60
C THR A 132 7.05 -15.69 -0.14
N PRO A 133 6.12 -16.49 0.43
CA PRO A 133 4.86 -16.83 -0.25
C PRO A 133 3.99 -15.59 -0.55
N LEU A 134 4.12 -14.51 0.23
CA LEU A 134 3.40 -13.26 -0.04
C LEU A 134 4.01 -12.52 -1.23
N LEU A 135 5.33 -12.45 -1.31
CA LEU A 135 6.05 -11.84 -2.44
C LEU A 135 5.76 -12.60 -3.74
N GLU A 136 5.82 -13.93 -3.71
CA GLU A 136 5.54 -14.76 -4.88
C GLU A 136 4.08 -14.60 -5.36
N PHE A 137 3.12 -14.60 -4.43
CA PHE A 137 1.73 -14.36 -4.76
C PHE A 137 1.51 -12.95 -5.34
N ARG A 138 2.18 -11.94 -4.77
CA ARG A 138 2.16 -10.55 -5.25
C ARG A 138 2.69 -10.44 -6.68
N ASP A 139 3.83 -11.05 -6.95
CA ASP A 139 4.49 -10.99 -8.25
C ASP A 139 3.68 -11.77 -9.30
N TRP A 140 3.09 -12.89 -8.90
CA TRP A 140 2.12 -13.59 -9.74
C TRP A 140 0.92 -12.70 -10.07
N LEU A 141 0.31 -12.01 -9.08
CA LEU A 141 -0.77 -11.05 -9.33
C LEU A 141 -0.34 -9.92 -10.28
N ALA A 142 0.88 -9.41 -10.14
CA ALA A 142 1.42 -8.36 -11.00
C ALA A 142 1.59 -8.87 -12.44
N ALA A 143 2.09 -10.09 -12.63
CA ALA A 143 2.20 -10.73 -13.95
C ALA A 143 0.84 -10.84 -14.64
N THR A 144 -0.26 -11.04 -13.90
CA THR A 144 -1.61 -11.04 -14.50
C THR A 144 -2.06 -9.68 -15.06
N GLN A 145 -1.33 -8.59 -14.79
CA GLN A 145 -1.61 -7.26 -15.34
C GLN A 145 -0.96 -7.04 -16.72
N ASP A 146 -0.10 -7.94 -17.20
CA ASP A 146 0.50 -7.85 -18.52
C ASP A 146 -0.60 -7.94 -19.62
N PRO A 147 -0.69 -6.97 -20.55
CA PRO A 147 -1.65 -6.99 -21.66
C PRO A 147 -1.65 -8.28 -22.49
N THR A 148 -0.52 -8.97 -22.61
CA THR A 148 -0.36 -10.19 -23.44
C THR A 148 -1.10 -11.39 -22.86
N VAL A 149 -1.18 -11.51 -21.53
CA VAL A 149 -1.82 -12.64 -20.83
C VAL A 149 -3.26 -12.34 -20.38
N LYS A 150 -3.68 -11.06 -20.36
CA LYS A 150 -5.08 -10.68 -20.05
C LYS A 150 -6.15 -11.46 -20.81
N PRO A 151 -6.01 -11.74 -22.13
CA PRO A 151 -7.02 -12.45 -22.89
C PRO A 151 -7.32 -13.86 -22.37
N GLU A 152 -6.34 -14.51 -21.74
CA GLU A 152 -6.46 -15.89 -21.26
C GLU A 152 -7.25 -16.00 -19.94
N GLN A 153 -7.35 -14.88 -19.21
CA GLN A 153 -7.81 -14.88 -17.82
C GLN A 153 -8.90 -13.84 -17.53
N ARG A 154 -9.26 -12.97 -18.49
CA ARG A 154 -10.25 -11.90 -18.31
C ARG A 154 -11.36 -11.92 -19.36
N ASP A 155 -12.51 -11.43 -18.94
CA ASP A 155 -13.65 -11.12 -19.80
C ASP A 155 -13.71 -9.59 -20.06
N TYR A 156 -14.31 -9.22 -21.19
CA TYR A 156 -14.66 -7.85 -21.54
C TYR A 156 -15.90 -7.35 -20.78
N LYS A 157 -16.74 -8.27 -20.32
CA LYS A 157 -17.88 -7.96 -19.44
C LYS A 157 -17.39 -7.55 -18.06
N SER A 158 -18.10 -6.63 -17.42
CA SER A 158 -17.97 -6.37 -15.98
C SER A 158 -18.86 -7.28 -15.15
N ARG A 159 -18.73 -7.15 -13.84
CA ARG A 159 -19.68 -7.68 -12.85
C ARG A 159 -21.14 -7.25 -13.10
N ASP A 160 -21.39 -6.03 -13.59
CA ASP A 160 -22.73 -5.55 -13.97
C ASP A 160 -23.10 -5.87 -15.44
N GLY A 161 -22.35 -6.74 -16.12
CA GLY A 161 -22.64 -7.21 -17.49
C GLY A 161 -22.34 -6.21 -18.61
N ARG A 162 -22.00 -4.95 -18.30
CA ARG A 162 -21.69 -3.92 -19.29
C ARG A 162 -20.37 -4.21 -19.99
N ILE A 163 -20.21 -3.76 -21.24
CA ILE A 163 -18.95 -3.80 -22.00
C ILE A 163 -18.45 -2.36 -22.19
N LYS A 164 -17.13 -2.14 -22.06
CA LYS A 164 -16.51 -0.83 -22.32
C LYS A 164 -15.62 -0.93 -23.54
N ILE A 165 -15.86 0.00 -24.47
CA ILE A 165 -15.04 0.24 -25.65
C ILE A 165 -14.23 1.50 -25.35
N THR A 166 -12.92 1.47 -25.62
CA THR A 166 -12.04 2.64 -25.52
C THR A 166 -12.25 3.59 -26.70
N ASP A 167 -11.77 4.82 -26.59
CA ASP A 167 -11.96 5.86 -27.62
C ASP A 167 -11.36 5.47 -28.99
N ASP A 168 -10.40 4.54 -29.00
CA ASP A 168 -9.79 3.92 -30.19
C ASP A 168 -10.58 2.72 -30.76
N GLY A 169 -11.78 2.45 -30.25
CA GLY A 169 -12.66 1.39 -30.73
C GLY A 169 -12.34 -0.02 -30.21
N ARG A 170 -11.37 -0.18 -29.30
CA ARG A 170 -10.98 -1.49 -28.76
C ARG A 170 -11.80 -1.89 -27.54
N LEU A 171 -12.04 -3.19 -27.37
CA LEU A 171 -12.67 -3.73 -26.17
C LEU A 171 -11.67 -3.73 -25.00
N ARG A 172 -12.11 -3.26 -23.83
CA ARG A 172 -11.26 -3.24 -22.62
C ARG A 172 -11.45 -4.53 -21.81
N TRP A 173 -10.36 -5.23 -21.53
CA TRP A 173 -10.34 -6.32 -20.56
C TRP A 173 -10.73 -5.81 -19.17
N ARG A 174 -11.73 -6.43 -18.54
CA ARG A 174 -12.32 -5.96 -17.28
C ARG A 174 -12.08 -6.98 -16.18
N THR A 175 -13.04 -7.89 -15.98
CA THR A 175 -13.01 -8.81 -14.84
C THR A 175 -12.25 -10.09 -15.14
N TYR A 176 -11.64 -10.69 -14.13
CA TYR A 176 -11.17 -12.07 -14.23
C TYR A 176 -12.33 -13.03 -14.47
N THR A 177 -12.10 -14.06 -15.29
CA THR A 177 -13.05 -15.17 -15.46
C THR A 177 -13.24 -15.89 -14.13
N LEU A 178 -14.35 -16.63 -13.99
CA LEU A 178 -14.61 -17.39 -12.77
C LEU A 178 -13.53 -18.45 -12.51
N GLU A 179 -13.13 -19.17 -13.55
CA GLU A 179 -12.05 -20.17 -13.46
C GLU A 179 -10.73 -19.56 -12.99
N PHE A 180 -10.39 -18.37 -13.49
CA PHE A 180 -9.20 -17.68 -13.01
C PHE A 180 -9.36 -17.15 -11.58
N SER A 181 -10.55 -16.69 -11.19
CA SER A 181 -10.84 -16.33 -9.79
C SER A 181 -10.72 -17.53 -8.85
N LYS A 182 -11.16 -18.73 -9.25
CA LYS A 182 -10.95 -19.99 -8.52
C LYS A 182 -9.45 -20.31 -8.39
N LYS A 183 -8.69 -20.14 -9.47
CA LYS A 183 -7.22 -20.29 -9.46
C LYS A 183 -6.54 -19.30 -8.50
N MET A 184 -6.96 -18.03 -8.53
CA MET A 184 -6.45 -16.98 -7.65
C MET A 184 -6.73 -17.30 -6.18
N LEU A 185 -7.95 -17.72 -5.85
CA LEU A 185 -8.30 -18.13 -4.50
C LEU A 185 -7.48 -19.34 -4.05
N LYS A 186 -7.26 -20.33 -4.92
CA LYS A 186 -6.41 -21.48 -4.61
C LYS A 186 -4.98 -21.05 -4.30
N GLN A 187 -4.39 -20.16 -5.11
CA GLN A 187 -3.04 -19.64 -4.87
C GLN A 187 -2.95 -18.87 -3.55
N LEU A 188 -3.95 -18.05 -3.24
CA LEU A 188 -4.05 -17.33 -1.96
C LEU A 188 -4.08 -18.29 -0.76
N LEU A 189 -4.87 -19.36 -0.84
CA LEU A 189 -4.97 -20.36 0.24
C LEU A 189 -3.68 -21.18 0.39
N LEU A 190 -2.96 -21.44 -0.71
CA LEU A 190 -1.64 -22.08 -0.66
C LEU A 190 -0.63 -21.17 0.02
N ALA A 191 -0.56 -19.89 -0.39
CA ALA A 191 0.29 -18.90 0.25
C ALA A 191 -0.02 -18.75 1.75
N GLN A 192 -1.31 -18.74 2.13
CA GLN A 192 -1.70 -18.72 3.55
C GLN A 192 -1.17 -19.94 4.30
N ARG A 193 -1.31 -21.13 3.72
CA ARG A 193 -0.83 -22.37 4.34
C ARG A 193 0.69 -22.34 4.54
N GLU A 194 1.44 -21.83 3.56
CA GLU A 194 2.90 -21.70 3.65
C GLU A 194 3.32 -20.70 4.73
N VAL A 195 2.66 -19.53 4.81
CA VAL A 195 2.89 -18.58 5.92
C VAL A 195 2.57 -19.22 7.28
N GLN A 196 1.52 -20.04 7.35
CA GLN A 196 1.12 -20.74 8.57
C GLN A 196 2.11 -21.82 9.04
N GLU A 197 3.08 -22.22 8.22
CA GLU A 197 4.21 -23.05 8.67
C GLU A 197 5.14 -22.27 9.62
N TYR A 198 5.21 -20.94 9.45
CA TYR A 198 5.99 -20.03 10.29
C TYR A 198 5.14 -19.42 11.42
N GLU A 199 3.95 -18.93 11.09
CA GLU A 199 3.02 -18.30 12.03
C GLU A 199 1.62 -18.94 11.93
N PRO A 200 1.32 -19.99 12.72
CA PRO A 200 0.10 -20.79 12.57
C PRO A 200 -1.21 -20.00 12.70
N THR A 201 -1.18 -18.84 13.35
CA THR A 201 -2.37 -17.99 13.54
C THR A 201 -2.59 -16.98 12.41
N PHE A 202 -1.62 -16.83 11.50
CA PHE A 202 -1.69 -15.85 10.42
C PHE A 202 -2.80 -16.22 9.43
N THR A 203 -3.71 -15.28 9.18
CA THR A 203 -4.86 -15.49 8.29
C THR A 203 -4.85 -14.40 7.22
N LEU A 204 -4.61 -14.79 5.96
CA LEU A 204 -4.66 -13.90 4.80
C LEU A 204 -6.09 -13.64 4.33
N ILE A 205 -6.98 -14.62 4.52
CA ILE A 205 -8.39 -14.52 4.19
C ILE A 205 -9.23 -15.26 5.23
N SER A 206 -10.20 -14.55 5.79
CA SER A 206 -11.10 -15.09 6.82
C SER A 206 -12.18 -16.00 6.22
N GLU A 207 -12.78 -16.83 7.08
CA GLU A 207 -13.91 -17.65 6.68
C GLU A 207 -15.13 -16.81 6.23
N GLU A 208 -15.34 -15.65 6.85
CA GLU A 208 -16.41 -14.72 6.47
C GLU A 208 -16.21 -14.18 5.06
N GLU A 209 -14.97 -13.81 4.70
CA GLU A 209 -14.62 -13.38 3.35
C GLU A 209 -14.77 -14.52 2.33
N LEU A 210 -14.40 -15.76 2.68
CA LEU A 210 -14.61 -16.93 1.82
C LEU A 210 -16.10 -17.18 1.55
N ARG A 211 -16.95 -17.08 2.58
CA ARG A 211 -18.40 -17.19 2.43
C ARG A 211 -18.96 -16.08 1.54
N GLU A 212 -18.43 -14.86 1.66
CA GLU A 212 -18.83 -13.75 0.81
C GLU A 212 -18.39 -13.94 -0.65
N ILE A 213 -17.16 -14.40 -0.89
CA ILE A 213 -16.69 -14.76 -2.24
C ILE A 213 -17.64 -15.80 -2.88
N ARG A 214 -18.00 -16.84 -2.12
CA ARG A 214 -18.94 -17.87 -2.58
C ARG A 214 -20.31 -17.26 -2.90
N ARG A 215 -20.84 -16.40 -2.02
CA ARG A 215 -22.11 -15.71 -2.25
C ARG A 215 -22.07 -14.92 -3.56
N LEU A 216 -21.01 -14.14 -3.79
CA LEU A 216 -20.82 -13.33 -5.00
C LEU A 216 -20.71 -14.19 -6.27
N TRP A 217 -20.01 -15.33 -6.22
CA TRP A 217 -19.92 -16.23 -7.37
C TRP A 217 -21.27 -16.87 -7.73
N LEU A 218 -22.05 -17.26 -6.72
CA LEU A 218 -23.40 -17.80 -6.93
C LEU A 218 -24.36 -16.75 -7.51
N THR A 219 -24.37 -15.54 -6.95
CA THR A 219 -25.37 -14.51 -7.32
C THR A 219 -25.02 -13.78 -8.60
N GLU A 220 -23.75 -13.45 -8.83
CA GLU A 220 -23.33 -12.60 -9.96
C GLU A 220 -22.86 -13.39 -11.17
N ARG A 221 -22.38 -14.63 -10.98
CA ARG A 221 -21.72 -15.40 -12.03
C ARG A 221 -22.42 -16.71 -12.40
N GLN A 222 -23.55 -17.03 -11.74
CA GLN A 222 -24.38 -18.20 -12.02
C GLN A 222 -23.56 -19.50 -12.06
N ASP A 223 -22.63 -19.68 -11.09
CA ASP A 223 -21.91 -20.94 -10.87
C ASP A 223 -22.92 -21.95 -10.29
N TRP A 224 -23.48 -22.83 -11.13
CA TRP A 224 -24.35 -23.95 -10.72
C TRP A 224 -23.58 -25.26 -10.72
#